data_AF-A0A7G2CYK3-F1
#
_entry.id   AF-A0A7G2CYK3-F1
#
_cell.length_a   1.000
_cell.length_b   1.000
_cell.length_c   1.000
_cell.angle_alpha   90.00
_cell.angle_beta   90.00
_cell.angle_gamma   90.00
#
_symmetry.space_group_name_H-M   'P 1'
#
loop_
_entity.id
_entity.type
_entity.pdbx_description
1 polymer ?
#
loop_
_entity_poly.entity_id
_entity_poly.type
_entity_poly.pdbx_seq_one_letter_code
_entity_poly.pdbx_strand_id
1 'polypeptide(L)'
;MTTSAGIDPRGPRFAAAITAFLLAVATFLALIGISTTPAGAERAGWFAVQPQSGSVFVPGGAWALPSVEPVARVLDPGFLLATLIALLFLWGVVSPATAPWGVLYRRLVRPRLAPPVELEDPRPPRFAQGVGLVVVGLGLLLHLAGVPWALPIATAAAFLAAFLNAVFAFCLGCQLYLLLQRVGLTGRTRRTA
;
A
#
# COMPACT_ATOMS: atom_id res chain seq x y z
N MET A 1 -6.39 -0.04 -32.79
CA MET A 1 -5.94 0.32 -31.42
C MET A 1 -7.15 0.86 -30.69
N THR A 2 -7.68 0.14 -29.70
CA THR A 2 -8.83 0.62 -28.92
C THR A 2 -8.44 1.88 -28.18
N THR A 3 -9.00 3.02 -28.57
CA THR A 3 -8.95 4.27 -27.81
C THR A 3 -9.21 3.90 -26.36
N SER A 4 -8.26 4.15 -25.46
CA SER A 4 -8.43 3.81 -24.06
C SER A 4 -9.65 4.57 -23.57
N ALA A 5 -10.76 3.86 -23.36
CA ALA A 5 -11.97 4.47 -22.81
C ALA A 5 -11.56 5.15 -21.50
N GLY A 6 -11.75 6.46 -21.41
CA GLY A 6 -11.45 7.19 -20.20
C GLY A 6 -12.26 6.63 -19.02
N ILE A 7 -11.71 6.74 -17.83
CA ILE A 7 -12.31 6.19 -16.61
C ILE A 7 -12.93 7.31 -15.77
N ASP A 8 -13.98 6.98 -15.02
CA ASP A 8 -14.56 7.90 -14.04
C ASP A 8 -13.56 8.13 -12.89
N PRO A 9 -13.12 9.37 -12.61
CA PRO A 9 -12.16 9.68 -11.55
C PRO A 9 -12.67 9.36 -10.15
N ARG A 10 -13.98 9.24 -9.95
CA ARG A 10 -14.60 8.88 -8.66
C ARG A 10 -14.28 7.43 -8.27
N GLY A 11 -14.06 6.54 -9.24
CA GLY A 11 -13.71 5.13 -9.00
C GLY A 11 -12.36 4.96 -8.29
N PRO A 12 -11.26 5.49 -8.84
CA PRO A 12 -9.96 5.51 -8.17
C PRO A 12 -9.98 6.15 -6.78
N ARG A 13 -10.76 7.22 -6.58
CA ARG A 13 -10.89 7.89 -5.26
C ARG A 13 -11.59 7.01 -4.23
N PHE A 14 -12.66 6.33 -4.63
CA PHE A 14 -13.35 5.37 -3.76
C PHE A 14 -12.43 4.22 -3.35
N ALA A 15 -11.68 3.66 -4.31
CA ALA A 15 -10.69 2.63 -4.02
C ALA A 15 -9.58 3.14 -3.09
N ALA A 16 -9.13 4.38 -3.27
CA ALA A 16 -8.13 5.01 -2.41
C ALA A 16 -8.64 5.22 -0.98
N ALA A 17 -9.90 5.58 -0.78
CA ALA A 17 -10.48 5.74 0.57
C ALA A 17 -10.47 4.42 1.35
N ILE A 18 -10.90 3.33 0.73
CA ILE A 18 -10.86 1.98 1.35
C ILE A 18 -9.41 1.57 1.62
N THR A 19 -8.51 1.79 0.65
CA THR A 19 -7.10 1.41 0.79
C THR A 19 -6.40 2.24 1.88
N ALA A 20 -6.73 3.54 2.00
CA ALA A 20 -6.22 4.41 3.06
C ALA A 20 -6.68 3.91 4.44
N PHE A 21 -7.93 3.49 4.58
CA PHE A 21 -8.40 2.88 5.83
C PHE A 21 -7.61 1.61 6.18
N LEU A 22 -7.44 0.69 5.22
CA LEU A 22 -6.65 -0.53 5.42
C LEU A 22 -5.20 -0.22 5.79
N LEU A 23 -4.58 0.76 5.13
CA LEU A 23 -3.21 1.18 5.42
C LEU A 23 -3.07 1.89 6.77
N ALA A 24 -4.07 2.64 7.21
CA ALA A 24 -4.10 3.22 8.55
C ALA A 24 -4.13 2.12 9.62
N VAL A 25 -4.99 1.11 9.42
CA VAL A 25 -5.05 -0.07 10.30
C VAL A 25 -3.72 -0.84 10.26
N ALA A 26 -3.15 -1.08 9.09
CA ALA A 26 -1.86 -1.76 8.95
C ALA A 26 -0.73 -0.99 9.64
N THR A 27 -0.71 0.33 9.52
CA THR A 27 0.28 1.19 10.19
C THR A 27 0.12 1.13 11.70
N PHE A 28 -1.12 1.20 12.21
CA PHE A 28 -1.40 1.04 13.63
C PHE A 28 -0.92 -0.32 14.15
N LEU A 29 -1.29 -1.41 13.45
CA LEU A 29 -0.86 -2.77 13.79
C LEU A 29 0.67 -2.93 13.76
N ALA A 30 1.34 -2.38 12.74
CA ALA A 30 2.80 -2.41 12.64
C ALA A 30 3.50 -1.57 13.71
N LEU A 31 2.87 -0.49 14.19
CA LEU A 31 3.38 0.35 15.28
C LEU A 31 3.27 -0.32 16.65
N ILE A 32 2.24 -1.14 16.87
CA ILE A 32 2.09 -1.91 18.12
C ILE A 32 2.74 -3.31 18.04
N GLY A 33 3.18 -3.72 16.85
CA GLY A 33 3.72 -5.04 16.56
C GLY A 33 5.22 -5.20 16.84
N ILE A 34 5.80 -6.26 16.29
CA ILE A 34 7.19 -6.65 16.56
C ILE A 34 8.18 -5.63 15.96
N SER A 35 7.80 -4.93 14.88
CA SER A 35 8.68 -3.99 14.15
C SER A 35 9.22 -2.82 14.98
N THR A 36 8.54 -2.47 16.09
CA THR A 36 8.85 -1.31 16.95
C THR A 36 9.13 -1.71 18.40
N THR A 37 9.41 -3.00 18.65
CA THR A 37 9.62 -3.51 20.00
C THR A 37 11.07 -3.37 20.44
N PRO A 38 11.36 -2.61 21.52
CA PRO A 38 12.70 -2.55 22.09
C PRO A 38 13.13 -3.93 22.61
N ALA A 39 14.41 -4.22 22.53
CA ALA A 39 14.95 -5.44 23.12
C ALA A 39 14.71 -5.44 24.65
N GLY A 40 14.25 -6.58 25.19
CA GLY A 40 13.98 -6.73 26.64
C GLY A 40 12.64 -6.16 27.12
N ALA A 41 11.82 -5.58 26.24
CA ALA A 41 10.48 -5.14 26.61
C ALA A 41 9.49 -6.32 26.62
N GLU A 42 8.95 -6.67 27.78
CA GLU A 42 7.80 -7.56 27.92
C GLU A 42 6.52 -6.82 27.54
N ARG A 43 6.23 -6.71 26.23
CA ARG A 43 4.97 -6.11 25.80
C ARG A 43 3.84 -7.12 25.87
N ALA A 44 2.92 -6.91 26.82
CA ALA A 44 1.59 -7.53 26.86
C ALA A 44 0.68 -6.95 25.75
N GLY A 45 0.98 -7.27 24.49
CA GLY A 45 0.06 -6.99 23.39
C GLY A 45 -0.97 -8.11 23.27
N TRP A 46 -2.24 -7.77 23.03
CA TRP A 46 -3.35 -8.73 22.89
C TRP A 46 -3.16 -9.76 21.75
N PHE A 47 -2.21 -9.51 20.84
CA PHE A 47 -1.75 -10.42 19.77
C PHE A 47 -0.22 -10.65 19.77
N ALA A 48 0.51 -10.12 20.75
CA ALA A 48 1.95 -10.28 20.81
C ALA A 48 2.26 -11.68 21.36
N VAL A 49 2.47 -12.63 20.47
CA VAL A 49 3.08 -13.92 20.83
C VAL A 49 4.44 -13.61 21.44
N GLN A 50 4.62 -13.83 22.76
CA GLN A 50 5.96 -13.83 23.34
C GLN A 50 6.75 -14.96 22.67
N PRO A 51 7.92 -14.69 22.04
CA PRO A 51 8.74 -15.73 21.44
C PRO A 51 9.49 -16.47 22.56
N GLN A 52 8.76 -17.30 23.30
CA GLN A 52 9.29 -18.10 24.41
C GLN A 52 10.13 -19.29 23.90
N SER A 53 9.99 -19.65 22.62
CA SER A 53 10.80 -20.67 21.96
C SER A 53 11.33 -20.10 20.63
N GLY A 54 12.66 -20.01 20.46
CA GLY A 54 13.31 -19.64 19.19
C GLY A 54 14.02 -18.28 19.12
N SER A 55 13.98 -17.44 20.16
CA SER A 55 14.73 -16.18 20.15
C SER A 55 16.22 -16.39 20.44
N VAL A 56 17.10 -15.83 19.59
CA VAL A 56 18.56 -15.81 19.83
C VAL A 56 18.92 -14.51 20.51
N PHE A 57 19.52 -14.57 21.70
CA PHE A 57 20.01 -13.38 22.39
C PHE A 57 21.15 -12.73 21.59
N VAL A 58 20.95 -11.48 21.16
CA VAL A 58 21.99 -10.66 20.51
C VAL A 58 22.42 -9.57 21.48
N PRO A 59 23.64 -9.62 22.03
CA PRO A 59 24.13 -8.60 22.96
C PRO A 59 24.14 -7.21 22.30
N GLY A 60 23.61 -6.20 23.00
CA GLY A 60 23.65 -4.79 22.55
C GLY A 60 22.64 -4.39 21.47
N GLY A 61 21.73 -5.28 21.05
CA GLY A 61 20.67 -4.92 20.12
C GLY A 61 19.62 -4.02 20.77
N ALA A 62 19.33 -2.86 20.18
CA ALA A 62 18.30 -1.95 20.69
C ALA A 62 16.85 -2.43 20.40
N TRP A 63 16.67 -3.31 19.40
CA TRP A 63 15.37 -3.74 18.89
C TRP A 63 15.25 -5.26 18.88
N ALA A 64 14.05 -5.78 19.14
CA ALA A 64 13.78 -7.22 19.21
C ALA A 64 13.63 -7.88 17.82
N LEU A 65 13.23 -7.13 16.78
CA LEU A 65 12.92 -7.69 15.46
C LEU A 65 14.06 -8.57 14.87
N PRO A 66 15.35 -8.19 14.92
CA PRO A 66 16.45 -9.00 14.37
C PRO A 66 16.63 -10.37 15.05
N SER A 67 16.26 -10.51 16.33
CA SER A 67 16.43 -11.76 17.09
C SER A 67 15.23 -12.69 17.04
N VAL A 68 14.11 -12.23 16.47
CA VAL A 68 12.87 -13.01 16.31
C VAL A 68 12.96 -13.91 15.08
N GLU A 69 12.50 -15.16 15.19
CA GLU A 69 12.47 -16.10 14.07
C GLU A 69 11.64 -15.56 12.89
N PRO A 70 12.01 -15.88 11.62
CA PRO A 70 11.29 -15.38 10.45
C PRO A 70 9.80 -15.71 10.44
N VAL A 71 9.40 -16.88 10.97
CA VAL A 71 7.99 -17.29 11.03
C VAL A 71 7.18 -16.35 11.92
N ALA A 72 7.70 -15.97 13.09
CA ALA A 72 7.03 -15.02 13.96
C ALA A 72 6.94 -13.61 13.33
N ARG A 73 7.91 -13.21 12.51
CA ARG A 73 7.83 -11.95 11.73
C ARG A 73 6.70 -11.98 10.71
N VAL A 74 6.45 -13.12 10.07
CA VAL A 74 5.37 -13.34 9.09
C VAL A 74 4.00 -13.34 9.76
N LEU A 75 3.90 -13.93 10.94
CA LEU A 75 2.64 -14.01 11.69
C LEU A 75 2.26 -12.69 12.38
N ASP A 76 3.12 -11.66 12.33
CA ASP A 76 2.79 -10.33 12.84
C ASP A 76 1.53 -9.79 12.12
N PRO A 77 0.51 -9.30 12.87
CA PRO A 77 -0.75 -8.88 12.28
C PRO A 77 -0.58 -7.69 11.33
N GLY A 78 0.38 -6.80 11.59
CA GLY A 78 0.74 -5.71 10.69
C GLY A 78 1.30 -6.25 9.37
N PHE A 79 2.18 -7.26 9.45
CA PHE A 79 2.76 -7.92 8.27
C PHE A 79 1.70 -8.62 7.41
N LEU A 80 0.77 -9.37 8.04
CA LEU A 80 -0.30 -10.07 7.33
C LEU A 80 -1.21 -9.09 6.59
N LEU A 81 -1.63 -8.00 7.24
CA LEU A 81 -2.48 -7.00 6.61
C LEU A 81 -1.73 -6.23 5.51
N ALA A 82 -0.46 -5.86 5.72
CA ALA A 82 0.36 -5.25 4.69
C ALA A 82 0.56 -6.17 3.47
N THR A 83 0.70 -7.48 3.70
CA THR A 83 0.75 -8.50 2.63
C THR A 83 -0.55 -8.54 1.84
N LEU A 84 -1.71 -8.55 2.52
CA LEU A 84 -3.01 -8.45 1.85
C LEU A 84 -3.11 -7.18 0.99
N ILE A 85 -2.68 -6.04 1.52
CA ILE A 85 -2.69 -4.76 0.80
C ILE A 85 -1.75 -4.82 -0.43
N ALA A 86 -0.56 -5.41 -0.29
CA ALA A 86 0.35 -5.61 -1.41
C ALA A 86 -0.27 -6.50 -2.50
N LEU A 87 -0.97 -7.58 -2.13
CA LEU A 87 -1.70 -8.42 -3.07
C LEU A 87 -2.84 -7.65 -3.76
N LEU A 88 -3.54 -6.76 -3.05
CA LEU A 88 -4.56 -5.89 -3.64
C LEU A 88 -3.94 -4.89 -4.64
N PHE A 89 -2.78 -4.31 -4.33
CA PHE A 89 -2.04 -3.47 -5.27
C PHE A 89 -1.60 -4.26 -6.50
N LEU A 90 -1.03 -5.45 -6.31
CA LEU A 90 -0.61 -6.35 -7.39
C LEU A 90 -1.80 -6.73 -8.29
N TRP A 91 -2.95 -7.08 -7.69
CA TRP A 91 -4.18 -7.34 -8.44
C TRP A 91 -4.59 -6.11 -9.26
N GLY A 92 -4.56 -4.92 -8.65
CA GLY A 92 -4.85 -3.67 -9.36
C GLY A 92 -3.93 -3.39 -10.56
N VAL A 93 -2.66 -3.77 -10.46
CA VAL A 93 -1.67 -3.62 -11.55
C VAL A 93 -1.89 -4.66 -12.65
N VAL A 94 -2.06 -5.94 -12.28
CA VAL A 94 -2.16 -7.06 -13.23
C VAL A 94 -3.53 -7.13 -13.90
N SER A 95 -4.60 -6.92 -13.13
CA SER A 95 -5.99 -7.04 -13.61
C SER A 95 -6.87 -5.88 -13.10
N PRO A 96 -6.67 -4.65 -13.61
CA PRO A 96 -7.43 -3.47 -13.18
C PRO A 96 -8.93 -3.57 -13.43
N ALA A 97 -9.35 -4.34 -14.45
CA ALA A 97 -10.76 -4.56 -14.74
C ALA A 97 -11.46 -5.38 -13.64
N THR A 98 -10.75 -6.30 -12.98
CA THR A 98 -11.32 -7.19 -11.94
C THR A 98 -10.96 -6.77 -10.52
N ALA A 99 -10.17 -5.70 -10.37
CA ALA A 99 -9.76 -5.21 -9.06
C ALA A 99 -10.97 -4.99 -8.13
N PRO A 100 -10.92 -5.52 -6.89
CA PRO A 100 -12.09 -5.69 -6.04
C PRO A 100 -12.81 -4.38 -5.74
N TRP A 101 -12.05 -3.33 -5.40
CA TRP A 101 -12.63 -2.01 -5.12
C TRP A 101 -13.21 -1.33 -6.36
N GLY A 102 -12.62 -1.57 -7.53
CA GLY A 102 -13.16 -1.08 -8.80
C GLY A 102 -14.48 -1.77 -9.18
N VAL A 103 -14.56 -3.09 -8.95
CA VAL A 103 -15.81 -3.86 -9.13
C VAL A 103 -16.87 -3.38 -8.15
N LEU A 104 -16.50 -3.20 -6.87
CA LEU A 104 -17.39 -2.72 -5.83
C LEU A 104 -17.97 -1.35 -6.17
N TYR A 105 -17.12 -0.40 -6.59
CA TYR A 105 -17.55 0.91 -7.05
C TYR A 105 -18.55 0.82 -8.20
N ARG A 106 -18.23 0.05 -9.26
CA ARG A 106 -19.10 -0.07 -10.44
C ARG A 106 -20.43 -0.75 -10.15
N ARG A 107 -20.47 -1.68 -9.19
CA ARG A 107 -21.68 -2.43 -8.84
C ARG A 107 -22.57 -1.71 -7.83
N LEU A 108 -21.99 -1.08 -6.81
CA LEU A 108 -22.77 -0.54 -5.67
C LEU A 108 -22.88 0.98 -5.65
N VAL A 109 -21.86 1.69 -6.15
CA VAL A 109 -21.77 3.15 -6.03
C VAL A 109 -22.16 3.83 -7.33
N ARG A 110 -21.59 3.40 -8.46
CA ARG A 110 -21.82 3.98 -9.79
C ARG A 110 -23.31 4.03 -10.19
N PRO A 111 -24.14 3.00 -9.98
CA PRO A 111 -25.56 3.05 -10.38
C PRO A 111 -26.38 4.11 -9.64
N ARG A 112 -25.87 4.62 -8.51
CA ARG A 112 -26.54 5.63 -7.68
C ARG A 112 -26.08 7.06 -7.98
N LEU A 113 -25.13 7.22 -8.90
CA LEU A 113 -24.54 8.51 -9.24
C LEU A 113 -24.97 8.95 -10.65
N ALA A 114 -25.06 10.27 -10.85
CA ALA A 114 -25.25 10.85 -12.17
C ALA A 114 -24.07 10.51 -13.10
N PRO A 115 -24.29 10.49 -14.44
CA PRO A 115 -23.23 10.21 -15.42
C PRO A 115 -21.98 11.07 -15.21
N PRO A 116 -20.77 10.53 -15.46
CA PRO A 116 -19.53 11.28 -15.29
C PRO A 116 -19.45 12.41 -16.33
N VAL A 117 -19.06 13.60 -15.86
CA VAL A 117 -18.92 14.80 -16.72
C VAL A 117 -17.55 14.85 -17.40
N GLU A 118 -16.53 14.24 -16.78
CA GLU A 118 -15.16 14.19 -17.26
C GLU A 118 -14.60 12.78 -17.11
N LEU A 119 -13.79 12.35 -18.09
CA LEU A 119 -13.15 11.05 -18.12
C LEU A 119 -11.63 11.22 -18.06
N GLU A 120 -10.98 10.48 -17.17
CA GLU A 120 -9.52 10.51 -16.93
C GLU A 120 -8.82 9.37 -17.70
N ASP A 121 -7.57 9.57 -18.12
CA ASP A 121 -6.73 8.48 -18.66
C ASP A 121 -6.46 7.41 -17.57
N PRO A 122 -6.68 6.11 -17.83
CA PRO A 122 -6.42 5.06 -16.84
C PRO A 122 -4.93 4.75 -16.57
N ARG A 123 -3.97 5.27 -17.36
CA ARG A 123 -2.55 4.92 -17.20
C ARG A 123 -1.92 5.47 -15.90
N PRO A 124 -2.08 6.75 -15.53
CA PRO A 124 -1.45 7.30 -14.32
C PRO A 124 -1.92 6.61 -13.02
N PRO A 125 -3.22 6.28 -12.84
CA PRO A 125 -3.66 5.49 -11.67
C PRO A 125 -3.03 4.10 -11.59
N ARG A 126 -2.74 3.44 -12.72
CA ARG A 126 -2.05 2.13 -12.71
C ARG A 126 -0.60 2.26 -12.27
N PHE A 127 0.08 3.31 -12.75
CA PHE A 127 1.44 3.62 -12.30
C PHE A 127 1.47 3.87 -10.79
N ALA A 128 0.50 4.63 -10.26
CA ALA A 128 0.38 4.86 -8.82
C ALA A 128 0.24 3.57 -8.01
N GLN A 129 -0.56 2.60 -8.48
CA GLN A 129 -0.65 1.28 -7.81
C GLN A 129 0.64 0.47 -7.89
N GLY A 130 1.39 0.59 -8.98
CA GLY A 130 2.74 -0.01 -9.07
C GLY A 130 3.70 0.59 -8.04
N VAL A 131 3.69 1.92 -7.87
CA VAL A 131 4.50 2.59 -6.84
C VAL A 131 4.09 2.15 -5.44
N GLY A 132 2.78 2.07 -5.15
CA GLY A 132 2.27 1.56 -3.87
C GLY A 132 2.73 0.13 -3.58
N LEU A 133 2.68 -0.75 -4.60
CA LEU A 133 3.19 -2.12 -4.50
C LEU A 133 4.68 -2.16 -4.16
N VAL A 134 5.50 -1.33 -4.81
CA VAL A 134 6.95 -1.27 -4.55
C VAL A 134 7.22 -0.79 -3.13
N VAL A 135 6.58 0.29 -2.69
CA VAL A 135 6.80 0.86 -1.34
C VAL A 135 6.41 -0.15 -0.25
N VAL A 136 5.21 -0.72 -0.33
CA VAL A 136 4.75 -1.71 0.66
C VAL A 136 5.57 -2.99 0.57
N GLY A 137 5.88 -3.46 -0.64
CA GLY A 137 6.72 -4.63 -0.87
C GLY A 137 8.12 -4.49 -0.27
N LEU A 138 8.77 -3.34 -0.41
CA LEU A 138 10.04 -3.06 0.24
C LEU A 138 9.92 -3.08 1.77
N GLY A 139 8.85 -2.50 2.32
CA GLY A 139 8.57 -2.57 3.76
C GLY A 139 8.45 -4.02 4.27
N LEU A 140 7.74 -4.87 3.53
CA LEU A 140 7.60 -6.30 3.84
C LEU A 140 8.95 -7.03 3.78
N LEU A 141 9.73 -6.83 2.72
CA LEU A 141 11.04 -7.47 2.56
C LEU A 141 12.02 -7.04 3.66
N LEU A 142 12.07 -5.76 3.99
CA LEU A 142 12.93 -5.23 5.05
C LEU A 142 12.50 -5.72 6.43
N HIS A 143 11.19 -5.84 6.69
CA HIS A 143 10.69 -6.44 7.92
C HIS A 143 11.11 -7.91 8.06
N LEU A 144 11.02 -8.70 6.98
CA LEU A 144 11.52 -10.07 6.97
C LEU A 144 13.03 -10.15 7.17
N ALA A 145 13.79 -9.20 6.61
CA ALA A 145 15.22 -9.06 6.85
C ALA A 145 15.56 -8.62 8.28
N GLY A 146 14.57 -8.21 9.08
CA GLY A 146 14.73 -7.85 10.48
C GLY A 146 15.05 -6.37 10.71
N VAL A 147 14.82 -5.51 9.71
CA VAL A 147 15.05 -4.07 9.82
C VAL A 147 13.92 -3.42 10.64
N PRO A 148 14.22 -2.88 11.85
CA PRO A 148 13.22 -2.24 12.69
C PRO A 148 12.59 -1.03 11.97
N TRP A 149 11.35 -0.69 12.32
CA TRP A 149 10.60 0.44 11.74
C TRP A 149 10.29 0.37 10.23
N ALA A 150 10.84 -0.57 9.47
CA ALA A 150 10.65 -0.61 8.03
C ALA A 150 9.18 -0.76 7.62
N LEU A 151 8.46 -1.68 8.26
CA LEU A 151 7.04 -1.93 7.99
C LEU A 151 6.14 -0.72 8.31
N PRO A 152 6.15 -0.13 9.52
CA PRO A 152 5.28 1.01 9.83
C PRO A 152 5.62 2.24 8.99
N ILE A 153 6.90 2.50 8.67
CA ILE A 153 7.29 3.62 7.80
C ILE A 153 6.72 3.41 6.39
N ALA A 154 6.87 2.22 5.82
CA ALA A 154 6.37 1.91 4.49
C ALA A 154 4.84 2.02 4.41
N THR A 155 4.11 1.44 5.38
CA THR A 155 2.64 1.53 5.40
C THR A 155 2.15 2.95 5.69
N ALA A 156 2.85 3.73 6.52
CA ALA A 156 2.53 5.14 6.77
C ALA A 156 2.74 6.01 5.52
N ALA A 157 3.83 5.81 4.78
CA ALA A 157 4.07 6.50 3.53
C ALA A 157 3.00 6.19 2.48
N ALA A 158 2.64 4.90 2.33
CA ALA A 158 1.55 4.48 1.46
C ALA A 158 0.19 5.02 1.93
N PHE A 159 -0.07 5.03 3.24
CA PHE A 159 -1.28 5.61 3.84
C PHE A 159 -1.40 7.08 3.46
N LEU A 160 -0.35 7.87 3.66
CA LEU A 160 -0.36 9.29 3.34
C LEU A 160 -0.66 9.53 1.86
N ALA A 161 -0.02 8.76 0.97
CA ALA A 161 -0.29 8.84 -0.47
C ALA A 161 -1.75 8.49 -0.82
N ALA A 162 -2.31 7.44 -0.21
CA ALA A 162 -3.70 7.03 -0.42
C ALA A 162 -4.70 8.04 0.17
N PHE A 163 -4.41 8.58 1.35
CA PHE A 163 -5.23 9.57 2.06
C PHE A 163 -5.33 10.87 1.28
N LEU A 164 -4.19 11.38 0.76
CA LEU A 164 -4.18 12.58 -0.07
C LEU A 164 -5.04 12.42 -1.34
N ASN A 165 -5.01 11.23 -1.95
CA ASN A 165 -5.83 10.93 -3.10
C ASN A 165 -7.33 10.80 -2.73
N ALA A 166 -7.64 10.25 -1.56
CA ALA A 166 -9.01 10.07 -1.09
C ALA A 166 -9.68 11.41 -0.72
N VAL A 167 -8.96 12.29 0.00
CA VAL A 167 -9.52 13.53 0.57
C VAL A 167 -9.35 14.73 -0.36
N PHE A 168 -8.15 14.96 -0.89
CA PHE A 168 -7.84 16.15 -1.69
C PHE A 168 -7.89 15.91 -3.20
N ALA A 169 -8.27 14.69 -3.62
CA ALA A 169 -8.14 14.26 -5.02
C ALA A 169 -6.70 14.42 -5.57
N PHE A 170 -5.70 14.41 -4.68
CA PHE A 170 -4.30 14.62 -5.03
C PHE A 170 -3.57 13.28 -5.11
N CYS A 171 -3.40 12.78 -6.33
CA CYS A 171 -2.64 11.56 -6.57
C CYS A 171 -1.16 11.88 -6.82
N LEU A 172 -0.33 11.65 -5.79
CA LEU A 172 1.14 11.83 -5.86
C LEU A 172 1.76 11.02 -7.02
N GLY A 173 1.24 9.81 -7.26
CA GLY A 173 1.68 8.95 -8.36
C GLY A 173 1.40 9.54 -9.75
N CYS A 174 0.26 10.22 -9.93
CA CYS A 174 -0.04 10.92 -11.19
C CYS A 174 0.93 12.09 -11.44
N GLN A 175 1.24 12.87 -10.40
CA GLN A 175 2.22 13.96 -10.51
C GLN A 175 3.62 13.45 -10.84
N LEU A 176 4.04 12.36 -10.19
CA LEU A 176 5.32 11.70 -10.49
C LEU A 176 5.36 11.16 -11.93
N TYR A 177 4.28 10.55 -12.41
CA TYR A 177 4.17 10.07 -13.79
C TYR A 177 4.31 11.22 -14.80
N LEU A 178 3.62 12.34 -14.58
CA LEU A 178 3.75 13.53 -15.43
C LEU A 178 5.15 14.15 -15.37
N LEU A 179 5.78 14.16 -14.19
CA LEU A 179 7.16 14.59 -14.04
C LEU A 179 8.11 13.71 -14.86
N LEU A 180 7.96 12.38 -14.76
CA LEU A 180 8.71 11.39 -15.56
C LEU A 180 8.50 11.58 -17.06
N GLN A 181 7.30 11.94 -17.50
CA GLN A 181 7.02 12.28 -18.91
C GLN A 181 7.70 13.59 -19.34
N ARG A 182 7.74 14.59 -18.44
CA ARG A 182 8.40 15.87 -18.72
C ARG A 182 9.90 15.69 -18.91
N VAL A 183 10.54 14.91 -18.05
CA VAL A 183 11.98 14.59 -18.16
C VAL A 183 12.30 13.52 -19.23
N GLY A 184 11.30 12.97 -19.92
CA GLY A 184 11.48 12.08 -21.07
C GLY A 184 11.73 10.60 -20.73
N LEU A 185 11.61 10.21 -19.47
CA LEU A 185 11.82 8.82 -19.01
C LEU A 185 10.63 7.90 -19.30
N THR A 186 9.45 8.48 -19.53
CA THR A 186 8.25 7.74 -19.97
C THR A 186 7.77 8.32 -21.30
N GLY A 187 7.56 7.44 -22.29
CA GLY A 187 7.28 7.87 -23.67
C GLY A 187 6.07 8.79 -23.77
N ARG A 188 6.24 9.97 -24.39
CA ARG A 188 5.11 10.83 -24.75
C ARG A 188 4.27 10.12 -25.80
N THR A 189 3.06 9.71 -25.47
CA THR A 189 2.08 9.39 -26.52
C THR A 189 1.78 10.67 -27.29
N ARG A 190 2.16 10.72 -28.57
CA ARG A 190 1.72 11.78 -29.48
C ARG A 190 0.18 11.80 -29.46
N ARG A 191 -0.43 12.94 -29.12
CA ARG A 191 -1.85 13.19 -29.45
C ARG A 191 -1.91 13.18 -30.98
N THR A 192 -2.43 12.11 -31.57
CA THR A 192 -2.86 12.17 -32.96
C THR A 192 -4.08 13.09 -33.01
N ALA A 193 -3.94 14.16 -33.79
CA ALA A 193 -4.99 15.12 -34.10
C ALA A 193 -6.21 14.43 -34.71
#